data_AF-A0A955PFE4-F1
#
_entry.id   AF-A0A955PFE4-F1
#
_cell.length_a   1.000
_cell.length_b   1.000
_cell.length_c   1.000
_cell.angle_alpha   90.00
_cell.angle_beta   90.00
_cell.angle_gamma   90.00
#
_symmetry.space_group_name_H-M   'P 1'
#
loop_
_entity.id
_entity.type
_entity.pdbx_description
1 polymer ?
#
loop_
_entity_poly.entity_id
_entity_poly.type
_entity_poly.pdbx_seq_one_letter_code
_entity_poly.pdbx_strand_id
1 'polypeptide(L)'
;GGVGMAYAVLSRDWPESGTPSKSLNWLGIGFFALLLPLANRLAAMKTEHFAPTAERLGIADIQRFVTSQLSTATLTWLAFSTMVVLFWWWSQRRDGFSLKVAIPILLAIHSIHYASLGAIKTSILYTPFGLTNTRLWYFPILFMIACLWIVFGRREISFPALSPVRETEKRWMTILIGLLALFAVFALISVSSHNEPLNNAQVRF
;
A
#
# COMPACT_ATOMS: atom_id res chain seq x y z
N GLY A 1 -3.23 13.12 10.22
CA GLY A 1 -3.72 11.86 9.63
C GLY A 1 -4.01 10.84 10.72
N GLY A 2 -3.07 9.95 11.02
CA GLY A 2 -3.27 8.84 11.97
C GLY A 2 -3.59 9.26 13.41
N VAL A 3 -2.96 10.34 13.93
CA VAL A 3 -3.27 10.87 15.26
C VAL A 3 -4.70 11.44 15.33
N GLY A 4 -5.18 12.07 14.25
CA GLY A 4 -6.57 12.54 14.17
C GLY A 4 -7.58 11.40 14.08
N MET A 5 -7.23 10.31 13.41
CA MET A 5 -8.04 9.09 13.39
C MET A 5 -8.06 8.38 14.75
N ALA A 6 -6.91 8.27 15.43
CA ALA A 6 -6.83 7.70 16.77
C ALA A 6 -7.56 8.57 17.81
N TYR A 7 -7.43 9.90 17.70
CA TYR A 7 -8.18 10.86 18.51
C TYR A 7 -9.69 10.75 18.23
N ALA A 8 -10.13 10.57 16.98
CA ALA A 8 -11.54 10.37 16.65
C ALA A 8 -12.11 9.02 17.09
N VAL A 9 -11.27 8.01 17.30
CA VAL A 9 -11.67 6.74 17.91
C VAL A 9 -11.84 6.88 19.42
N LEU A 10 -11.02 7.71 20.07
CA LEU A 10 -11.00 7.88 21.52
C LEU A 10 -11.87 9.05 22.02
N SER A 11 -12.12 10.04 21.18
CA SER A 11 -12.95 11.21 21.48
C SER A 11 -14.05 11.33 20.43
N ARG A 12 -15.27 11.63 20.91
CA ARG A 12 -16.47 11.70 20.06
C ARG A 12 -16.48 12.91 19.12
N ASP A 13 -15.70 13.93 19.48
CA ASP A 13 -15.67 15.18 18.75
C ASP A 13 -14.50 15.17 17.79
N TRP A 14 -14.81 15.26 16.49
CA TRP A 14 -13.79 15.56 15.51
C TRP A 14 -13.26 16.95 15.84
N PRO A 15 -11.95 17.12 16.08
CA PRO A 15 -11.42 18.45 16.37
C PRO A 15 -11.74 19.33 15.16
N GLU A 16 -12.45 20.44 15.40
CA GLU A 16 -12.75 21.44 14.37
C GLU A 16 -11.43 21.95 13.80
N SER A 17 -11.03 21.34 12.68
CA SER A 17 -9.91 21.75 11.84
C SER A 17 -8.67 22.28 12.60
N GLY A 18 -8.02 21.42 13.38
CA GLY A 18 -6.62 21.67 13.70
C GLY A 18 -5.82 21.60 12.40
N THR A 19 -5.39 22.73 11.84
CA THR A 19 -4.47 22.71 10.70
C THR A 19 -3.19 22.01 11.16
N PRO A 20 -2.84 20.84 10.59
CA PRO A 20 -1.69 20.11 11.07
C PRO A 20 -0.43 20.97 10.90
N SER A 21 0.41 21.01 11.92
CA SER A 21 1.63 21.82 11.88
C SER A 21 2.50 21.41 10.68
N LYS A 22 3.18 22.38 10.06
CA LYS A 22 4.06 22.13 8.91
C LYS A 22 5.06 21.01 9.21
N SER A 23 5.60 20.98 10.43
CA SER A 23 6.52 19.94 10.90
C SER A 23 5.89 18.55 10.93
N LEU A 24 4.65 18.42 11.41
CA LEU A 24 3.93 17.14 11.42
C LEU A 24 3.62 16.63 10.01
N ASN A 25 3.33 17.53 9.07
CA ASN A 25 3.11 17.14 7.66
C ASN A 25 4.41 16.64 7.01
N TRP A 26 5.54 17.31 7.25
CA TRP A 26 6.84 16.85 6.78
C TRP A 26 7.26 15.52 7.40
N LEU A 27 6.99 15.33 8.69
CA LEU A 27 7.24 14.05 9.36
C LEU A 27 6.35 12.94 8.78
N GLY A 28 5.07 13.23 8.54
CA GLY A 28 4.15 12.32 7.88
C GLY A 28 4.65 11.89 6.49
N ILE A 29 5.21 12.82 5.72
CA ILE A 29 5.79 12.51 4.41
C ILE A 29 7.10 11.77 4.52
N GLY A 30 7.97 12.10 5.46
CA GLY A 30 9.16 11.31 5.73
C GLY A 30 8.78 9.85 6.03
N PHE A 31 7.74 9.64 6.84
CA PHE A 31 7.27 8.30 7.16
C PHE A 31 6.67 7.59 5.94
N PHE A 32 5.78 8.24 5.19
CA PHE A 32 5.08 7.64 4.05
C PHE A 32 5.96 7.46 2.80
N ALA A 33 6.84 8.42 2.52
CA ALA A 33 7.63 8.46 1.30
C ALA A 33 9.00 7.76 1.46
N LEU A 34 9.55 7.69 2.67
CA LEU A 34 10.86 7.08 2.92
C LEU A 34 10.72 5.80 3.73
N LEU A 35 10.22 5.89 4.96
CA LEU A 35 10.33 4.79 5.94
C LEU A 35 9.49 3.57 5.57
N LEU A 36 8.20 3.75 5.24
CA LEU A 36 7.33 2.64 4.86
C LEU A 36 7.80 1.92 3.57
N PRO A 37 8.10 2.63 2.47
CA PRO A 37 8.66 2.03 1.26
C PRO A 37 10.00 1.34 1.50
N LEU A 38 10.87 1.94 2.32
CA LEU A 38 12.15 1.34 2.68
C LEU A 38 11.95 0.05 3.46
N ALA A 39 11.08 0.03 4.47
CA ALA A 39 10.74 -1.16 5.23
C ALA A 39 10.20 -2.27 4.32
N ASN A 40 9.27 -1.92 3.42
CA ASN A 40 8.71 -2.88 2.46
C ASN A 40 9.76 -3.41 1.49
N ARG A 41 10.67 -2.57 1.02
CA ARG A 41 11.79 -3.00 0.19
C ARG A 41 12.70 -3.97 0.95
N LEU A 42 13.13 -3.62 2.17
CA LEU A 42 14.01 -4.48 2.99
C LEU A 42 13.36 -5.83 3.30
N ALA A 43 12.05 -5.85 3.53
CA ALA A 43 11.30 -7.07 3.74
C ALA A 43 11.15 -7.92 2.47
N ALA A 44 10.90 -7.29 1.31
CA ALA A 44 10.52 -7.98 0.08
C ALA A 44 11.69 -8.29 -0.88
N MET A 45 12.80 -7.57 -0.78
CA MET A 45 13.93 -7.64 -1.72
C MET A 45 15.16 -8.27 -1.06
N LYS A 46 15.07 -9.59 -0.82
CA LYS A 46 16.16 -10.40 -0.27
C LYS A 46 16.83 -11.22 -1.36
N THR A 47 18.13 -11.48 -1.19
CA THR A 47 18.94 -12.32 -2.09
C THR A 47 18.31 -13.71 -2.30
N GLU A 48 17.77 -14.28 -1.22
CA GLU A 48 17.05 -15.56 -1.15
C GLU A 48 15.87 -15.66 -2.13
N HIS A 49 15.24 -14.53 -2.49
CA HIS A 49 14.12 -14.51 -3.43
C HIS A 49 14.58 -14.48 -4.90
N PHE A 50 15.80 -14.02 -5.15
CA PHE A 50 16.32 -13.79 -6.51
C PHE A 50 17.18 -14.94 -7.01
N ALA A 51 17.94 -15.60 -6.15
CA ALA A 51 18.81 -16.71 -6.55
C ALA A 51 18.03 -17.87 -7.21
N PRO A 52 16.89 -18.36 -6.66
CA PRO A 52 16.12 -19.42 -7.31
C PRO A 52 15.52 -18.98 -8.66
N THR A 53 15.18 -17.70 -8.78
CA THR A 53 14.67 -17.12 -10.03
C THR A 53 15.76 -17.10 -11.10
N ALA A 54 16.99 -16.73 -10.74
CA ALA A 54 18.13 -16.72 -11.64
C ALA A 54 18.49 -18.13 -12.14
N GLU A 55 18.44 -19.12 -11.25
CA GLU A 55 18.65 -20.54 -11.60
C GLU A 55 17.61 -21.04 -12.59
N ARG A 56 16.33 -20.77 -12.34
CA ARG A 56 15.22 -21.15 -13.27
C ARG A 56 15.35 -20.50 -14.64
N LEU A 57 15.93 -19.30 -14.69
CA LEU A 57 16.18 -18.56 -15.93
C LEU A 57 17.48 -18.98 -16.62
N GLY A 58 18.27 -19.89 -16.03
CA GLY A 58 19.55 -20.36 -16.60
C GLY A 58 20.62 -19.27 -16.63
N ILE A 59 20.59 -18.30 -15.70
CA ILE A 59 21.56 -17.21 -15.66
C ILE A 59 22.88 -17.72 -15.07
N ALA A 60 23.97 -17.62 -15.84
CA ALA A 60 25.28 -18.14 -15.47
C ALA A 60 25.90 -17.45 -14.23
N ASP A 61 25.68 -16.14 -14.08
CA ASP A 61 26.18 -15.34 -12.95
C ASP A 61 25.02 -14.86 -12.07
N ILE A 62 24.65 -15.72 -11.12
CA ILE A 62 23.56 -15.48 -10.17
C ILE A 62 23.87 -14.25 -9.30
N GLN A 63 25.12 -14.08 -8.86
CA GLN A 63 25.48 -13.01 -7.92
C GLN A 63 25.34 -11.64 -8.57
N ARG A 64 25.78 -11.49 -9.83
CA ARG A 64 25.61 -10.26 -10.59
C ARG A 64 24.14 -9.96 -10.86
N PHE A 65 23.33 -10.98 -11.16
CA PHE A 65 21.89 -10.82 -11.32
C PHE A 65 21.22 -10.32 -10.04
N VAL A 66 21.47 -10.97 -8.90
CA VAL A 66 20.91 -10.58 -7.60
C VAL A 66 21.31 -9.14 -7.26
N THR A 67 22.59 -8.80 -7.41
CA THR A 67 23.10 -7.45 -7.14
C THR A 67 22.46 -6.40 -8.04
N SER A 68 22.25 -6.74 -9.32
CA SER A 68 21.54 -5.87 -10.27
C SER A 68 20.08 -5.64 -9.87
N GLN A 69 19.33 -6.69 -9.49
CA GLN A 69 17.94 -6.55 -9.04
C GLN A 69 17.83 -5.68 -7.79
N LEU A 70 18.70 -5.88 -6.80
CA LEU A 70 18.75 -5.08 -5.57
C LEU A 70 19.13 -3.62 -5.85
N SER A 71 20.04 -3.38 -6.79
CA SER A 71 20.44 -2.04 -7.21
C SER A 71 19.30 -1.32 -7.93
N THR A 72 18.61 -2.00 -8.85
CA THR A 72 17.42 -1.46 -9.54
C THR A 72 16.29 -1.17 -8.55
N ALA A 73 16.07 -2.03 -7.55
CA ALA A 73 15.12 -1.78 -6.46
C ALA A 73 15.51 -0.54 -5.62
N THR A 74 16.82 -0.29 -5.45
CA THR A 74 17.32 0.93 -4.78
C THR A 74 17.01 2.17 -5.58
N LEU A 75 17.34 2.15 -6.87
CA LEU A 75 17.14 3.29 -7.75
C LEU A 75 15.66 3.65 -7.87
N THR A 76 14.78 2.64 -8.00
CA THR A 76 13.33 2.86 -8.06
C THR A 76 12.77 3.42 -6.75
N TRP A 77 13.28 2.99 -5.59
CA TRP A 77 12.91 3.58 -4.29
C TRP A 77 13.39 5.03 -4.15
N LEU A 78 14.63 5.34 -4.54
CA LEU A 78 15.16 6.70 -4.52
C LEU A 78 14.38 7.62 -5.46
N ALA A 79 14.08 7.16 -6.66
CA ALA A 79 13.28 7.89 -7.63
C ALA A 79 11.87 8.19 -7.09
N PHE A 80 11.20 7.18 -6.53
CA PHE A 80 9.90 7.34 -5.88
C PHE A 80 9.95 8.37 -4.74
N SER A 81 10.91 8.23 -3.83
CA SER A 81 11.04 9.12 -2.67
C SER A 81 11.26 10.57 -3.12
N THR A 82 12.12 10.76 -4.12
CA THR A 82 12.40 12.06 -4.74
C THR A 82 11.15 12.63 -5.38
N MET A 83 10.39 11.84 -6.15
CA MET A 83 9.14 12.29 -6.77
C MET A 83 8.11 12.74 -5.74
N VAL A 84 7.91 12.00 -4.65
CA VAL A 84 6.95 12.38 -3.60
C VAL A 84 7.39 13.66 -2.88
N VAL A 85 8.68 13.79 -2.55
CA VAL A 85 9.21 14.99 -1.89
C VAL A 85 9.11 16.21 -2.81
N LEU A 86 9.51 16.08 -4.08
CA LEU A 86 9.40 17.17 -5.07
C LEU A 86 7.94 17.55 -5.32
N PHE A 87 7.06 16.57 -5.47
CA PHE A 87 5.63 16.81 -5.65
C PHE A 87 5.04 17.55 -4.46
N TRP A 88 5.36 17.10 -3.24
CA TRP A 88 4.89 17.76 -2.03
C TRP A 88 5.42 19.19 -1.91
N TRP A 89 6.73 19.37 -2.08
CA TRP A 89 7.37 20.68 -2.05
C TRP A 89 6.77 21.64 -3.08
N TRP A 90 6.53 21.15 -4.29
CA TRP A 90 5.85 21.91 -5.34
C TRP A 90 4.40 22.26 -4.96
N SER A 91 3.66 21.31 -4.38
CA SER A 91 2.26 21.53 -3.95
C SER A 91 2.14 22.59 -2.87
N GLN A 92 3.11 22.68 -1.96
CA GLN A 92 3.15 23.67 -0.88
C GLN A 92 3.44 25.09 -1.38
N ARG A 93 3.99 25.25 -2.58
CA ARG A 93 4.30 26.55 -3.20
C ARG A 93 3.16 27.12 -4.02
N ARG A 94 2.12 26.33 -4.31
CA ARG A 94 0.94 26.78 -5.06
C ARG A 94 -0.20 27.09 -4.10
N ASP A 95 -0.51 28.37 -3.94
CA ASP A 95 -1.73 28.79 -3.26
C ASP A 95 -2.95 28.24 -4.03
N GLY A 96 -3.88 27.63 -3.30
CA GLY A 96 -5.09 27.02 -3.88
C GLY A 96 -4.90 25.63 -4.50
N PHE A 97 -3.78 24.94 -4.26
CA PHE A 97 -3.61 23.57 -4.76
C PHE A 97 -4.64 22.62 -4.13
N SER A 98 -5.56 22.11 -4.96
CA SER A 98 -6.66 21.28 -4.48
C SER A 98 -6.18 19.88 -4.06
N LEU A 99 -6.57 19.46 -2.85
CA LEU A 99 -6.39 18.08 -2.37
C LEU A 99 -7.00 17.04 -3.32
N LYS A 100 -8.04 17.43 -4.09
CA LYS A 100 -8.69 16.59 -5.11
C LYS A 100 -7.73 16.18 -6.23
N VAL A 101 -6.66 16.95 -6.45
CA VAL A 101 -5.60 16.66 -7.44
C VAL A 101 -4.38 16.04 -6.76
N ALA A 102 -4.06 16.49 -5.53
CA ALA A 102 -2.92 15.99 -4.78
C ALA A 102 -2.99 14.49 -4.48
N ILE A 103 -4.12 14.03 -3.95
CA ILE A 103 -4.32 12.66 -3.48
C ILE A 103 -4.19 11.63 -4.63
N PRO A 104 -4.88 11.80 -5.78
CA PRO A 104 -4.76 10.87 -6.91
C PRO A 104 -3.35 10.80 -7.49
N ILE A 105 -2.64 11.93 -7.57
CA ILE A 105 -1.26 11.93 -8.08
C ILE A 105 -0.36 11.16 -7.12
N LEU A 106 -0.46 11.41 -5.81
CA LEU A 106 0.30 10.65 -4.81
C LEU A 106 -0.04 9.15 -4.85
N LEU A 107 -1.31 8.81 -5.02
CA LEU A 107 -1.76 7.43 -5.18
C LEU A 107 -1.16 6.80 -6.44
N ALA A 108 -1.15 7.51 -7.56
CA ALA A 108 -0.55 7.03 -8.81
C ALA A 108 0.96 6.81 -8.66
N ILE A 109 1.69 7.75 -8.05
CA ILE A 109 3.14 7.63 -7.78
C ILE A 109 3.41 6.39 -6.90
N HIS A 110 2.64 6.20 -5.82
CA HIS A 110 2.77 5.00 -4.98
C HIS A 110 2.47 3.73 -5.75
N SER A 111 1.39 3.72 -6.52
CA SER A 111 0.97 2.53 -7.25
C SER A 111 1.99 2.10 -8.29
N ILE A 112 2.55 3.07 -9.02
CA ILE A 112 3.65 2.84 -9.97
C ILE A 112 4.86 2.25 -9.22
N HIS A 113 5.25 2.83 -8.08
CA HIS A 113 6.36 2.31 -7.29
C HIS A 113 6.16 0.86 -6.84
N TYR A 114 4.98 0.53 -6.30
CA TYR A 114 4.66 -0.84 -5.91
C TYR A 114 4.61 -1.79 -7.11
N ALA A 115 4.08 -1.36 -8.24
CA ALA A 115 4.08 -2.16 -9.47
C ALA A 115 5.52 -2.41 -9.97
N SER A 116 6.39 -1.39 -9.93
CA SER A 116 7.81 -1.53 -10.28
C SER A 116 8.54 -2.48 -9.34
N LEU A 117 8.34 -2.38 -8.02
CA LEU A 117 8.92 -3.33 -7.06
C LEU A 117 8.37 -4.75 -7.27
N GLY A 118 7.08 -4.88 -7.55
CA GLY A 118 6.47 -6.17 -7.90
C GLY A 118 7.13 -6.79 -9.13
N ALA A 119 7.30 -6.00 -10.18
CA ALA A 119 7.94 -6.40 -11.45
C ALA A 119 9.39 -6.84 -11.25
N ILE A 120 10.18 -6.07 -10.48
CA ILE A 120 11.57 -6.39 -10.11
C ILE A 120 11.60 -7.71 -9.33
N LYS A 121 10.78 -7.85 -8.28
CA LYS A 121 10.72 -9.05 -7.43
C LYS A 121 10.41 -10.31 -8.23
N THR A 122 9.54 -10.21 -9.24
CA THR A 122 9.22 -11.34 -10.13
C THR A 122 10.18 -11.50 -11.29
N SER A 123 11.12 -10.58 -11.46
CA SER A 123 12.00 -10.51 -12.63
C SER A 123 11.20 -10.57 -13.95
N ILE A 124 10.06 -9.86 -13.98
CA ILE A 124 9.07 -9.99 -15.07
C ILE A 124 9.64 -9.58 -16.42
N LEU A 125 10.68 -8.73 -16.41
CA LEU A 125 11.43 -8.30 -17.59
C LEU A 125 12.23 -9.45 -18.25
N TYR A 126 12.48 -10.52 -17.50
CA TYR A 126 13.24 -11.69 -17.96
C TYR A 126 12.35 -12.92 -18.19
N THR A 127 11.09 -12.89 -17.71
CA THR A 127 10.12 -13.94 -17.96
C THR A 127 9.25 -13.59 -19.17
N PRO A 128 8.87 -14.56 -20.02
CA PRO A 128 7.96 -14.31 -21.13
C PRO A 128 6.62 -13.74 -20.63
N PHE A 129 6.10 -12.75 -21.34
CA PHE A 129 4.85 -12.09 -20.99
C PHE A 129 3.68 -13.09 -21.09
N GLY A 130 2.98 -13.33 -19.98
CA GLY A 130 1.90 -14.31 -19.91
C GLY A 130 0.70 -13.77 -19.14
N LEU A 131 -0.51 -13.97 -19.69
CA LEU A 131 -1.78 -13.52 -19.09
C LEU A 131 -2.10 -14.20 -17.73
N THR A 132 -1.42 -15.31 -17.44
CA THR A 132 -1.49 -16.03 -16.15
C THR A 132 -0.77 -15.30 -15.02
N ASN A 133 0.06 -14.29 -15.34
CA ASN A 133 0.72 -13.50 -14.32
C ASN A 133 -0.27 -12.50 -13.71
N THR A 134 -0.91 -12.91 -12.61
CA THR A 134 -1.94 -12.15 -11.89
C THR A 134 -1.49 -10.72 -11.51
N ARG A 135 -0.18 -10.45 -11.46
CA ARG A 135 0.40 -9.16 -11.13
C ARG A 135 0.39 -8.16 -12.30
N LEU A 136 0.26 -8.62 -13.55
CA LEU A 136 0.08 -7.73 -14.69
C LEU A 136 -1.26 -7.00 -14.66
N TRP A 137 -2.27 -7.56 -13.97
CA TRP A 137 -3.59 -6.94 -13.78
C TRP A 137 -3.56 -5.68 -12.93
N TYR A 138 -2.49 -5.43 -12.15
CA TYR A 138 -2.34 -4.16 -11.45
C TYR A 138 -2.27 -2.97 -12.43
N PHE A 139 -1.65 -3.12 -13.61
CA PHE A 139 -1.55 -2.01 -14.57
C PHE A 139 -2.91 -1.61 -15.18
N PRO A 140 -3.74 -2.55 -15.69
CA PRO A 140 -5.11 -2.24 -16.11
C PRO A 140 -5.99 -1.67 -14.99
N ILE A 141 -5.88 -2.19 -13.76
CA ILE A 141 -6.65 -1.67 -12.62
C ILE A 141 -6.25 -0.22 -12.32
N LEU A 142 -4.96 0.08 -12.29
CA LEU A 142 -4.45 1.44 -12.08
C LEU A 142 -4.87 2.37 -13.21
N PHE A 143 -4.85 1.89 -14.45
CA PHE A 143 -5.34 2.64 -15.60
C PHE A 143 -6.84 2.94 -15.46
N MET A 144 -7.65 1.96 -15.09
CA MET A 144 -9.08 2.13 -14.86
C MET A 144 -9.36 3.13 -13.73
N ILE A 145 -8.63 3.05 -12.60
CA ILE A 145 -8.75 4.01 -11.49
C ILE A 145 -8.39 5.42 -11.97
N ALA A 146 -7.32 5.57 -12.78
CA ALA A 146 -6.95 6.86 -13.35
C ALA A 146 -8.04 7.41 -14.29
N CYS A 147 -8.61 6.58 -15.16
CA CYS A 147 -9.72 6.95 -16.03
C CYS A 147 -10.96 7.38 -15.22
N LEU A 148 -11.35 6.59 -14.22
CA LEU A 148 -12.48 6.91 -13.33
C LEU A 148 -12.26 8.21 -12.58
N TRP A 149 -11.03 8.47 -12.13
CA TRP A 149 -10.71 9.73 -11.48
C TRP A 149 -10.81 10.94 -12.43
N ILE A 150 -10.28 10.81 -13.66
CA ILE A 150 -10.37 11.88 -14.67
C ILE A 150 -11.83 12.20 -15.02
N VAL A 151 -12.66 11.17 -15.16
CA VAL A 151 -14.06 11.31 -15.61
C VAL A 151 -15.01 11.71 -14.47
N PHE A 152 -14.88 11.11 -13.29
CA PHE A 152 -15.84 11.25 -12.19
C PHE A 152 -15.27 11.90 -10.94
N GLY A 153 -13.99 11.69 -10.65
CA GLY A 153 -13.33 12.17 -9.42
C GLY A 153 -13.15 13.68 -9.33
N ARG A 154 -13.45 14.42 -10.41
CA ARG A 154 -13.46 15.90 -10.42
C ARG A 154 -14.78 16.51 -9.95
N ARG A 155 -15.82 15.70 -9.75
CA ARG A 155 -17.13 16.19 -9.28
C ARG A 155 -17.08 16.46 -7.79
N GLU A 156 -17.72 17.56 -7.37
CA GLU A 156 -17.95 17.81 -5.95
C GLU A 156 -18.95 16.81 -5.40
N ILE A 157 -18.43 15.80 -4.71
CA ILE A 157 -19.26 14.95 -3.88
C ILE A 157 -19.53 15.75 -2.61
N SER A 158 -20.68 16.42 -2.58
CA SER A 158 -21.25 16.91 -1.33
C SER A 158 -21.55 15.68 -0.48
N PHE A 159 -20.71 15.43 0.52
CA PHE A 159 -21.04 14.44 1.53
C PHE A 159 -22.35 14.89 2.18
N PRO A 160 -23.37 14.02 2.29
CA PRO A 160 -24.54 14.35 3.06
C PRO A 160 -24.06 14.76 4.45
N ALA A 161 -24.50 15.93 4.91
CA ALA A 161 -24.13 16.45 6.21
C ALA A 161 -24.33 15.32 7.23
N LEU A 162 -23.25 15.00 7.97
CA LEU A 162 -23.29 14.02 9.04
C LEU A 162 -24.40 14.45 9.98
N SER A 163 -25.58 13.83 9.87
CA SER A 163 -26.58 13.95 10.91
C SER A 163 -25.89 13.41 12.17
N PRO A 164 -25.89 14.14 13.29
CA PRO A 164 -25.30 13.68 14.53
C PRO A 164 -26.16 12.55 15.09
N VAL A 165 -26.12 11.39 14.43
CA VAL A 165 -26.70 10.16 14.94
C VAL A 165 -25.83 9.80 16.14
N ARG A 166 -26.37 9.96 17.34
CA ARG A 166 -25.73 9.48 18.56
C ARG A 166 -25.51 7.97 18.42
N GLU A 167 -24.24 7.59 18.24
CA GLU A 167 -23.83 6.20 18.25
C GLU A 167 -24.18 5.57 19.60
N THR A 168 -24.91 4.45 19.56
CA THR A 168 -25.32 3.72 20.77
C THR A 168 -24.34 2.60 21.06
N GLU A 169 -24.07 2.33 22.34
CA GLU A 169 -23.21 1.22 22.78
C GLU A 169 -23.64 -0.13 22.17
N LYS A 170 -24.96 -0.30 21.97
CA LYS A 170 -25.56 -1.45 21.29
C LYS A 170 -25.02 -1.64 19.87
N ARG A 171 -24.88 -0.57 19.08
CA ARG A 171 -24.34 -0.65 17.71
C ARG A 171 -22.88 -1.06 17.71
N TRP A 172 -22.07 -0.53 18.61
CA TRP A 172 -20.66 -0.94 18.77
C TRP A 172 -20.52 -2.40 19.18
N MET A 173 -21.34 -2.85 20.12
CA MET A 173 -21.43 -4.27 20.49
C MET A 173 -21.80 -5.14 19.28
N THR A 174 -22.80 -4.75 18.49
CA THR A 174 -23.21 -5.50 17.29
C THR A 174 -22.10 -5.56 16.26
N ILE A 175 -21.39 -4.45 16.02
CA ILE A 175 -20.23 -4.40 15.10
C ILE A 175 -19.11 -5.32 15.61
N LEU A 176 -18.79 -5.26 16.91
CA LEU A 176 -17.76 -6.09 17.52
C LEU A 176 -18.09 -7.58 17.43
N ILE A 177 -19.32 -7.96 17.77
CA ILE A 177 -19.81 -9.35 17.66
C ILE A 177 -19.77 -9.80 16.20
N GLY A 178 -20.19 -8.96 15.26
CA GLY A 178 -20.12 -9.25 13.83
C GLY A 178 -18.69 -9.46 13.33
N LEU A 179 -17.74 -8.62 13.78
CA LEU A 179 -16.31 -8.77 13.47
C LEU A 179 -15.73 -10.06 14.06
N LEU A 180 -16.04 -10.39 15.31
CA LEU A 180 -15.60 -11.64 15.95
C LEU A 180 -16.16 -12.87 15.23
N ALA A 181 -17.44 -12.84 14.85
CA ALA A 181 -18.06 -13.90 14.06
C ALA A 181 -17.41 -14.06 12.68
N LEU A 182 -17.13 -12.94 12.00
CA LEU A 182 -16.42 -12.96 10.72
C LEU A 182 -15.00 -13.53 10.86
N PHE A 183 -14.26 -13.16 11.91
CA PHE A 183 -12.95 -13.73 12.20
C PHE A 183 -13.01 -15.23 12.52
N ALA A 184 -14.03 -15.69 13.24
CA ALA A 184 -14.25 -17.10 13.49
C ALA A 184 -14.52 -17.86 12.17
N VAL A 185 -15.33 -17.30 11.27
CA VAL A 185 -15.57 -17.87 9.94
C VAL A 185 -14.27 -17.93 9.13
N PHE A 186 -13.47 -16.85 9.10
CA PHE A 186 -12.18 -16.88 8.41
C PHE A 186 -11.19 -17.86 9.02
N ALA A 187 -11.16 -18.01 10.35
CA ALA A 187 -10.36 -19.01 11.02
C ALA A 187 -10.79 -20.43 10.62
N LEU A 188 -12.10 -20.71 10.61
CA LEU A 188 -12.64 -22.00 10.17
C LEU A 188 -12.32 -22.27 8.70
N ILE A 189 -12.52 -21.30 7.82
CA ILE A 189 -12.15 -21.42 6.40
C ILE A 189 -10.65 -21.70 6.28
N SER A 190 -9.80 -20.96 7.01
CA SER A 190 -8.36 -21.14 7.00
C SER A 190 -7.94 -22.52 7.49
N VAL A 191 -8.59 -23.06 8.53
CA VAL A 191 -8.33 -24.42 9.03
C VAL A 191 -8.79 -25.46 8.01
N SER A 192 -10.00 -25.29 7.45
CA SER A 192 -10.57 -26.23 6.48
C SER A 192 -9.87 -26.23 5.11
N SER A 193 -9.20 -25.12 4.75
CA SER A 193 -8.45 -25.01 3.51
C SER A 193 -7.05 -25.61 3.60
N HIS A 194 -6.52 -25.81 4.82
CA HIS A 194 -5.29 -26.58 5.05
C HIS A 194 -5.64 -28.08 5.15
N ASN A 195 -5.97 -28.69 4.01
CA ASN A 195 -6.13 -30.15 3.87
C ASN A 195 -4.79 -30.92 3.86
N GLU A 196 -3.66 -30.25 4.08
CA GLU A 196 -2.41 -30.91 4.42
C GLU A 196 -2.12 -30.68 5.91
N PRO A 197 -1.96 -31.75 6.73
CA PRO A 197 -1.48 -31.57 8.09
C PRO A 197 -0.14 -30.85 8.01
N LEU A 198 0.01 -29.79 8.81
CA LEU A 198 1.28 -29.10 9.02
C LEU A 198 2.31 -30.15 9.44
N ASN A 199 3.10 -30.65 8.49
CA ASN A 199 4.03 -31.79 8.61
C ASN A 199 5.15 -31.60 9.66
N ASN A 200 5.09 -30.53 10.47
CA ASN A 200 6.06 -30.19 11.51
C ASN A 200 5.41 -29.79 12.86
N ALA A 201 4.07 -29.77 12.99
CA ALA A 201 3.42 -29.33 14.22
C ALA A 201 3.38 -30.41 15.32
N GLN A 202 3.59 -31.69 14.98
CA GLN A 202 3.55 -32.80 15.95
C GLN A 202 4.91 -33.25 16.49
N VAL A 203 6.02 -32.60 16.15
CA VAL A 203 7.37 -33.01 16.62
C VAL A 203 7.85 -32.23 17.85
N ARG A 204 7.00 -31.37 18.43
CA ARG A 204 7.34 -30.64 19.66
C ARG A 204 6.17 -30.65 20.63
N PHE A 205 5.92 -31.79 21.26
CA PHE A 205 5.65 -31.93 22.70
C PHE A 205 5.82 -33.41 23.07
#